data_AF-A0A4S2F650-F1
#
_entry.id   AF-A0A4S2F650-F1
#
_cell.length_a   1.000
_cell.length_b   1.000
_cell.length_c   1.000
_cell.angle_alpha   90.00
_cell.angle_beta   90.00
_cell.angle_gamma   90.00
#
_symmetry.space_group_name_H-M   'P 1'
#
loop_
_entity.id
_entity.type
_entity.pdbx_description
1 polymer ?
#
loop_
_entity_poly.entity_id
_entity_poly.type
_entity_poly.pdbx_seq_one_letter_code
_entity_poly.pdbx_strand_id
1 'polypeptide(L)'
;MNVEFFIYGTPLGYSYWGKEEDKAYFDTMYNNSNENKMLIEIRRSSNGILYCYYNYLIYRDVIDSEGRPGSFFGISLRLDAYCSDIRNMYRLLDTFYYMYIKNTLVKKIGEKTQFLVGGFKDTSISKKIEELNLSAFELLKRAFTSDNFQPLDSTFSAKTRQSNFVNLYDYSETDLQKMIWQTGKLDVSPDYPTIKINQVKELCDKNLQNTIQQYEVIKNTNEEKKEQLHQELAAARERVQKQESEIKQLKQDIHDLRSKLKSIERAKNVEQLIEHIKVPIAQITDYFTQAAPPFKDKLEEQKEKWLGKSIKAIRRFIPFLNMCMLILLLSCVFQNGMFKIPVPLNQETDNDIERLKLENDSLKNANRELEEKWQAQMETEKDSTSTNKNHSQKDKG
;
A
#
# COMPACT_ATOMS: atom_id res chain seq x y z
N MET A 1 49.17 22.14 12.89
CA MET A 1 47.86 22.08 12.23
C MET A 1 47.67 23.37 11.47
N ASN A 2 47.51 23.27 10.16
CA ASN A 2 47.13 24.37 9.30
C ASN A 2 45.60 24.43 9.23
N VAL A 3 45.07 25.63 9.36
CA VAL A 3 43.64 25.88 9.33
C VAL A 3 43.39 27.00 8.34
N GLU A 4 42.38 26.83 7.50
CA GLU A 4 41.92 27.87 6.59
C GLU A 4 40.41 28.02 6.65
N PHE A 5 39.95 29.22 6.34
CA PHE A 5 38.57 29.64 6.47
C PHE A 5 38.03 30.09 5.12
N PHE A 6 36.76 29.77 4.89
CA PHE A 6 36.09 30.00 3.62
C PHE A 6 34.68 30.53 3.86
N ILE A 7 34.24 31.46 3.01
CA ILE A 7 32.86 31.92 2.93
C ILE A 7 32.40 31.80 1.48
N TYR A 8 31.22 31.24 1.29
CA TYR A 8 30.63 31.06 -0.02
C TYR A 8 29.11 30.99 0.06
N GLY A 9 28.45 31.13 -1.08
CA GLY A 9 26.99 31.19 -1.14
C GLY A 9 26.52 31.94 -2.36
N THR A 10 25.24 32.32 -2.35
CA THR A 10 24.60 32.99 -3.50
C THR A 10 23.94 34.32 -3.12
N PRO A 11 24.74 35.33 -2.73
CA PRO A 11 24.24 36.67 -2.43
C PRO A 11 23.58 37.37 -3.61
N LEU A 12 24.17 37.26 -4.81
CA LEU A 12 23.60 37.71 -6.08
C LEU A 12 24.26 36.89 -7.20
N GLY A 13 23.84 35.63 -7.31
CA GLY A 13 24.64 34.60 -7.97
C GLY A 13 25.78 34.10 -7.08
N TYR A 14 26.48 33.06 -7.52
CA TYR A 14 27.51 32.40 -6.72
C TYR A 14 28.69 33.32 -6.43
N SER A 15 29.08 33.37 -5.15
CA SER A 15 30.22 34.16 -4.67
C SER A 15 31.05 33.34 -3.69
N TYR A 16 32.36 33.59 -3.70
CA TYR A 16 33.36 32.82 -2.96
C TYR A 16 34.49 33.71 -2.47
N TRP A 17 34.90 33.48 -1.22
CA TRP A 17 36.08 34.05 -0.58
C TRP A 17 36.89 32.94 0.10
N GLY A 18 38.18 32.86 -0.21
CA GLY A 18 39.10 31.83 0.29
C GLY A 18 40.20 31.50 -0.72
N LYS A 19 40.92 30.39 -0.52
CA LYS A 19 41.94 29.92 -1.46
C LYS A 19 41.30 29.49 -2.79
N GLU A 20 41.79 30.01 -3.92
CA GLU A 20 41.19 29.71 -5.24
C GLU A 20 41.26 28.21 -5.60
N GLU A 21 42.24 27.49 -5.06
CA GLU A 21 42.47 26.05 -5.30
C GLU A 21 41.30 25.14 -4.86
N ASP A 22 40.47 25.60 -3.91
CA ASP A 22 39.29 24.88 -3.42
C ASP A 22 37.98 25.40 -4.00
N LYS A 23 37.99 26.46 -4.80
CA LYS A 23 36.74 27.07 -5.31
C LYS A 23 35.85 26.04 -6.02
N ALA A 24 36.44 25.23 -6.90
CA ALA A 24 35.71 24.18 -7.62
C ALA A 24 35.06 23.14 -6.69
N TYR A 25 35.61 22.92 -5.49
CA TYR A 25 34.97 22.08 -4.48
C TYR A 25 33.72 22.76 -3.92
N PHE A 26 33.85 24.02 -3.50
CA PHE A 26 32.73 24.76 -2.92
C PHE A 26 31.60 25.06 -3.92
N ASP A 27 31.92 25.13 -5.22
CA ASP A 27 30.91 25.21 -6.29
C ASP A 27 29.93 24.03 -6.24
N THR A 28 30.38 22.85 -5.80
CA THR A 28 29.53 21.65 -5.66
C THR A 28 28.52 21.73 -4.50
N MET A 29 28.66 22.73 -3.62
CA MET A 29 27.73 23.01 -2.53
C MET A 29 26.50 23.80 -2.99
N TYR A 30 26.47 24.26 -4.24
CA TYR A 30 25.26 24.83 -4.83
C TYR A 30 24.24 23.72 -5.15
N ASN A 31 23.67 23.13 -4.11
CA ASN A 31 22.63 22.11 -4.18
C ASN A 31 21.33 22.67 -3.61
N ASN A 32 20.19 22.27 -4.20
CA ASN A 32 18.85 22.58 -3.68
C ASN A 32 18.49 21.67 -2.49
N SER A 33 19.35 21.61 -1.47
CA SER A 33 18.97 20.99 -0.19
C SER A 33 18.04 21.93 0.55
N ASN A 34 17.12 21.40 1.35
CA ASN A 34 16.24 22.20 2.23
C ASN A 34 16.66 22.12 3.71
N GLU A 35 17.84 21.55 3.98
CA GLU A 35 18.27 21.18 5.32
C GLU A 35 19.55 21.90 5.70
N ASN A 36 19.51 22.63 6.81
CA ASN A 36 20.72 23.18 7.40
C ASN A 36 21.52 22.04 8.03
N LYS A 37 22.83 22.01 7.79
CA LYS A 37 23.69 20.90 8.22
C LYS A 37 25.15 21.30 8.28
N MET A 38 25.94 20.52 9.01
CA MET A 38 27.38 20.50 8.89
C MET A 38 27.79 19.28 8.08
N LEU A 39 28.35 19.51 6.89
CA LEU A 39 28.95 18.48 6.05
C LEU A 39 30.45 18.39 6.36
N ILE A 40 30.88 17.21 6.80
CA ILE A 40 32.28 16.87 7.03
C ILE A 40 32.78 16.02 5.88
N GLU A 41 33.91 16.38 5.30
CA GLU A 41 34.49 15.64 4.19
C GLU A 41 36.01 15.56 4.28
N ILE A 42 36.56 14.35 4.16
CA ILE A 42 38.00 14.10 4.03
C ILE A 42 38.30 13.86 2.56
N ARG A 43 39.05 14.78 1.95
CA ARG A 43 39.37 14.74 0.53
C ARG A 43 40.71 15.37 0.23
N ARG A 44 41.27 15.03 -0.93
CA ARG A 44 42.43 15.72 -1.47
C ARG A 44 41.98 17.05 -2.08
N SER A 45 42.68 18.12 -1.74
CA SER A 45 42.56 19.37 -2.50
C SER A 45 43.27 19.23 -3.86
N SER A 46 43.10 20.22 -4.73
CA SER A 46 43.75 20.27 -6.04
C SER A 46 45.28 20.33 -5.94
N ASN A 47 45.81 20.79 -4.79
CA ASN A 47 47.23 20.75 -4.46
C ASN A 47 47.76 19.34 -4.07
N GLY A 48 46.90 18.32 -4.04
CA GLY A 48 47.25 16.92 -3.72
C GLY A 48 47.31 16.59 -2.23
N ILE A 49 47.25 17.58 -1.35
CA ILE A 49 47.25 17.42 0.10
C ILE A 49 45.87 16.99 0.59
N LEU A 50 45.86 16.10 1.57
CA LEU A 50 44.65 15.60 2.19
C LEU A 50 44.20 16.55 3.31
N TYR A 51 42.94 16.98 3.26
CA TYR A 51 42.34 17.84 4.27
C TYR A 51 41.00 17.29 4.74
N CYS A 52 40.60 17.71 5.93
CA CYS A 52 39.25 17.57 6.45
C CYS A 52 38.54 18.93 6.39
N TYR A 53 37.39 18.96 5.73
CA TYR A 53 36.56 20.14 5.54
C TYR A 53 35.35 20.03 6.45
N TYR A 54 35.13 21.05 7.28
CA TYR A 54 33.95 21.21 8.12
C TYR A 54 33.10 22.32 7.53
N ASN A 55 32.09 21.94 6.76
CA ASN A 55 31.24 22.85 6.00
C ASN A 55 29.93 23.08 6.75
N TYR A 56 29.74 24.25 7.34
CA TYR A 56 28.48 24.66 7.95
C TYR A 56 27.61 25.34 6.90
N LEU A 57 26.50 24.68 6.54
CA LEU A 57 25.67 25.00 5.39
C LEU A 57 24.26 25.39 5.84
N ILE A 58 23.80 26.53 5.35
CA ILE A 58 22.46 27.06 5.56
C ILE A 58 21.77 27.16 4.21
N TYR A 59 20.77 26.31 4.00
CA TYR A 59 19.95 26.32 2.78
C TYR A 59 18.51 26.75 3.05
N ARG A 60 17.98 26.42 4.23
CA ARG A 60 16.57 26.63 4.53
C ARG A 60 16.24 28.12 4.58
N ASP A 61 15.25 28.51 3.78
CA ASP A 61 14.67 29.85 3.73
C ASP A 61 15.68 30.98 3.48
N VAL A 62 16.75 30.70 2.73
CA VAL A 62 17.75 31.71 2.35
C VAL A 62 17.35 32.39 1.03
N ILE A 63 17.39 33.72 1.03
CA ILE A 63 17.12 34.56 -0.15
C ILE A 63 18.32 35.46 -0.45
N ASP A 64 18.51 35.76 -1.73
CA ASP A 64 19.57 36.62 -2.23
C ASP A 64 19.38 38.08 -1.76
N SER A 65 20.31 38.98 -2.09
CA SER A 65 20.26 40.38 -1.64
C SER A 65 19.05 41.15 -2.18
N GLU A 66 18.46 40.70 -3.30
CA GLU A 66 17.26 41.28 -3.92
C GLU A 66 15.97 40.60 -3.47
N GLY A 67 16.08 39.55 -2.65
CA GLY A 67 14.95 38.80 -2.08
C GLY A 67 14.51 37.59 -2.90
N ARG A 68 15.28 37.18 -3.92
CA ARG A 68 15.00 35.99 -4.73
C ARG A 68 15.23 34.71 -3.91
N PRO A 69 14.30 33.74 -3.95
CA PRO A 69 14.47 32.45 -3.29
C PRO A 69 15.46 31.54 -4.03
N GLY A 70 15.92 30.51 -3.33
CA GLY A 70 16.85 29.51 -3.86
C GLY A 70 18.32 29.84 -3.58
N SER A 71 18.58 30.70 -2.60
CA SER A 71 19.94 30.98 -2.17
C SER A 71 20.42 30.02 -1.08
N PHE A 72 21.71 30.06 -0.78
CA PHE A 72 22.31 29.36 0.34
C PHE A 72 23.52 30.14 0.86
N PHE A 73 23.92 29.84 2.09
CA PHE A 73 25.10 30.40 2.74
C PHE A 73 25.96 29.28 3.33
N GLY A 74 27.27 29.39 3.16
CA GLY A 74 28.26 28.42 3.62
C GLY A 74 29.44 29.07 4.33
N ILE A 75 29.85 28.45 5.43
CA ILE A 75 31.10 28.72 6.14
C ILE A 75 31.88 27.41 6.19
N SER A 76 33.16 27.43 5.86
CA SER A 76 33.99 26.23 6.03
C SER A 76 35.30 26.48 6.74
N LEU A 77 35.70 25.49 7.53
CA LEU A 77 37.06 25.33 8.02
C LEU A 77 37.71 24.14 7.31
N ARG A 78 38.90 24.35 6.73
CA ARG A 78 39.77 23.31 6.15
C ARG A 78 40.93 23.08 7.10
N LEU A 79 41.13 21.84 7.52
CA LEU A 79 42.20 21.44 8.43
C LEU A 79 43.04 20.32 7.81
N ASP A 80 44.35 20.33 8.06
CA ASP A 80 45.26 19.19 7.76
C ASP A 80 45.19 18.08 8.84
N ALA A 81 44.13 18.09 9.64
CA ALA A 81 43.84 17.15 10.71
C ALA A 81 42.32 16.92 10.82
N TYR A 82 41.93 15.77 11.36
CA TYR A 82 40.55 15.48 11.74
C TYR A 82 40.33 15.83 13.22
N CYS A 83 39.35 16.68 13.50
CA CYS A 83 38.79 16.90 14.82
C CYS A 83 37.86 15.74 15.21
N SER A 84 38.13 15.12 16.36
CA SER A 84 37.32 14.05 16.95
C SER A 84 36.09 14.54 17.71
N ASP A 85 36.07 15.80 18.17
CA ASP A 85 34.92 16.40 18.85
C ASP A 85 34.03 17.14 17.83
N ILE A 86 33.25 16.35 17.11
CA ILE A 86 32.36 16.83 16.04
C ILE A 86 31.26 17.73 16.60
N ARG A 87 30.76 17.42 17.80
CA ARG A 87 29.70 18.22 18.44
C ARG A 87 30.18 19.62 18.75
N ASN A 88 31.37 19.77 19.32
CA ASN A 88 31.92 21.07 19.61
C ASN A 88 32.31 21.83 18.33
N MET A 89 32.74 21.13 17.27
CA MET A 89 33.01 21.76 15.98
C MET A 89 31.74 22.36 15.37
N TYR A 90 30.63 21.62 15.42
CA TYR A 90 29.32 22.15 15.04
C TYR A 90 28.97 23.40 15.84
N ARG A 91 29.06 23.33 17.18
CA ARG A 91 28.74 24.45 18.07
C ARG A 91 29.60 25.67 17.81
N LEU A 92 30.89 25.49 17.50
CA LEU A 92 31.78 26.59 17.15
C LEU A 92 31.29 27.29 15.89
N LEU A 93 31.01 26.55 14.82
CA LEU A 93 30.58 27.12 13.54
C LEU A 93 29.19 27.77 13.66
N ASP A 94 28.29 27.15 14.39
CA ASP A 94 26.95 27.68 14.71
C ASP A 94 27.05 29.00 15.51
N THR A 95 27.87 29.01 16.56
CA THR A 95 28.14 30.22 17.36
C THR A 95 28.75 31.31 16.50
N PHE A 96 29.72 30.95 15.66
CA PHE A 96 30.38 31.89 14.77
C PHE A 96 29.40 32.52 13.78
N TYR A 97 28.51 31.71 13.21
CA TYR A 97 27.43 32.21 12.35
C TYR A 97 26.55 33.23 13.09
N TYR A 98 26.02 32.88 14.27
CA TYR A 98 25.08 33.74 14.98
C TYR A 98 25.72 35.01 15.56
N MET A 99 26.98 34.94 16.01
CA MET A 99 27.65 36.06 16.66
C MET A 99 28.36 37.00 15.67
N TYR A 100 28.90 36.49 14.56
CA TYR A 100 29.78 37.27 13.69
C TYR A 100 29.24 37.45 12.27
N ILE A 101 28.55 36.45 11.73
CA ILE A 101 28.03 36.50 10.35
C ILE A 101 26.65 37.16 10.31
N LYS A 102 25.76 36.77 11.22
CA LYS A 102 24.41 37.32 11.31
C LYS A 102 24.49 38.81 11.63
N ASN A 103 23.68 39.58 10.92
CA ASN A 103 23.66 41.04 10.87
C ASN A 103 24.92 41.69 10.26
N THR A 104 25.89 40.91 9.79
CA THR A 104 27.07 41.39 9.05
C THR A 104 26.94 41.07 7.56
N LEU A 105 26.78 39.79 7.21
CA LEU A 105 26.67 39.33 5.81
C LEU A 105 25.25 38.90 5.44
N VAL A 106 24.47 38.46 6.42
CA VAL A 106 23.07 38.05 6.26
C VAL A 106 22.24 38.56 7.43
N LYS A 107 20.93 38.73 7.27
CA LYS A 107 20.01 39.08 8.36
C LYS A 107 18.71 38.29 8.27
N LYS A 108 18.01 38.11 9.39
CA LYS A 108 16.68 37.50 9.39
C LYS A 108 15.63 38.57 9.02
N ILE A 109 14.81 38.31 8.00
CA ILE A 109 13.63 39.12 7.62
C ILE A 109 12.41 38.19 7.59
N GLY A 110 11.48 38.40 8.53
CA GLY A 110 10.41 37.42 8.76
C GLY A 110 11.03 36.06 9.10
N GLU A 111 10.61 35.00 8.42
CA GLU A 111 11.20 33.67 8.56
C GLU A 111 12.41 33.41 7.65
N LYS A 112 12.73 34.34 6.75
CA LYS A 112 13.79 34.16 5.75
C LYS A 112 15.12 34.74 6.23
N THR A 113 16.22 34.17 5.76
CA THR A 113 17.57 34.74 5.91
C THR A 113 17.97 35.42 4.61
N GLN A 114 18.16 36.74 4.63
CA GLN A 114 18.50 37.55 3.45
C GLN A 114 19.95 38.01 3.48
N PHE A 115 20.62 37.94 2.34
CA PHE A 115 21.95 38.54 2.16
C PHE A 115 21.92 40.07 2.28
N LEU A 116 22.94 40.62 2.94
CA LEU A 116 23.17 42.06 3.07
C LEU A 116 24.15 42.61 2.03
N VAL A 117 24.79 41.72 1.28
CA VAL A 117 25.87 42.02 0.32
C VAL A 117 25.52 41.39 -1.02
N GLY A 118 26.00 41.98 -2.13
CA GLY A 118 25.86 41.38 -3.47
C GLY A 118 26.96 40.37 -3.82
N GLY A 119 28.04 40.32 -3.04
CA GLY A 119 29.16 39.40 -3.27
C GLY A 119 30.27 39.55 -2.22
N PHE A 120 31.15 38.57 -2.14
CA PHE A 120 32.24 38.52 -1.16
C PHE A 120 33.57 39.11 -1.65
N LYS A 121 33.65 39.46 -2.94
CA LYS A 121 34.84 40.05 -3.57
C LYS A 121 34.86 41.59 -3.56
N ASP A 122 33.78 42.23 -3.10
CA ASP A 122 33.79 43.68 -2.89
C ASP A 122 34.88 44.06 -1.88
N THR A 123 35.64 45.12 -2.15
CA THR A 123 36.80 45.51 -1.33
C THR A 123 36.44 45.74 0.15
N SER A 124 35.30 46.36 0.44
CA SER A 124 34.88 46.64 1.80
C SER A 124 34.44 45.36 2.52
N ILE A 125 33.74 44.48 1.80
CA ILE A 125 33.28 43.20 2.33
C ILE A 125 34.44 42.22 2.51
N SER A 126 35.40 42.16 1.58
CA SER A 126 36.58 41.31 1.69
C SER A 126 37.40 41.64 2.92
N LYS A 127 37.63 42.93 3.22
CA LYS A 127 38.29 43.36 4.47
C LYS A 127 37.51 42.90 5.70
N LYS A 128 36.18 42.99 5.66
CA LYS A 128 35.34 42.48 6.74
C LYS A 128 35.47 40.96 6.91
N ILE A 129 35.55 40.22 5.82
CA ILE A 129 35.75 38.77 5.84
C ILE A 129 37.15 38.40 6.39
N GLU A 130 38.18 39.21 6.12
CA GLU A 130 39.50 39.02 6.74
C GLU A 130 39.46 39.16 8.27
N GLU A 131 38.72 40.14 8.81
CA GLU A 131 38.49 40.27 10.26
C GLU A 131 37.73 39.07 10.84
N LEU A 132 36.73 38.59 10.10
CA LEU A 132 35.95 37.40 10.45
C LEU A 132 36.83 36.15 10.49
N ASN A 133 37.73 35.98 9.52
CA ASN A 133 38.69 34.90 9.46
C ASN A 133 39.58 34.86 10.72
N LEU A 134 40.13 36.01 11.13
CA LEU A 134 40.90 36.11 12.38
C LEU A 134 40.06 35.71 13.60
N SER A 135 38.80 36.15 13.65
CA SER A 135 37.88 35.82 14.74
C SER A 135 37.56 34.32 14.80
N ALA A 136 37.39 33.68 13.64
CA ALA A 136 37.17 32.23 13.55
C ALA A 136 38.36 31.44 14.10
N PHE A 137 39.59 31.84 13.78
CA PHE A 137 40.80 31.21 14.32
C PHE A 137 40.92 31.37 15.84
N GLU A 138 40.60 32.55 16.37
CA GLU A 138 40.65 32.77 17.81
C GLU A 138 39.59 31.95 18.57
N LEU A 139 38.39 31.78 18.00
CA LEU A 139 37.41 30.85 18.56
C LEU A 139 37.90 29.41 18.52
N LEU A 140 38.51 28.98 17.41
CA LEU A 140 39.02 27.62 17.26
C LEU A 140 40.10 27.31 18.30
N LYS A 141 41.06 28.23 18.50
CA LYS A 141 42.11 28.09 19.51
C LYS A 141 41.57 28.02 20.94
N ARG A 142 40.45 28.69 21.24
CA ARG A 142 39.82 28.67 22.56
C ARG A 142 38.98 27.42 22.79
N ALA A 143 38.33 26.92 21.74
CA ALA A 143 37.39 25.82 21.83
C ALA A 143 38.08 24.44 21.88
N PHE A 144 39.31 24.33 21.38
CA PHE A 144 39.99 23.04 21.23
C PHE A 144 41.42 23.05 21.75
N THR A 145 41.86 21.87 22.16
CA THR A 145 43.25 21.56 22.49
C THR A 145 43.84 20.66 21.41
N SER A 146 45.17 20.45 21.42
CA SER A 146 45.84 19.57 20.47
C SER A 146 45.26 18.16 20.42
N ASP A 147 44.80 17.65 21.57
CA ASP A 147 44.35 16.27 21.74
C ASP A 147 43.02 15.98 21.02
N ASN A 148 42.28 17.04 20.66
CA ASN A 148 41.05 16.91 19.87
C ASN A 148 41.35 16.57 18.40
N PHE A 149 42.57 16.79 17.92
CA PHE A 149 42.93 16.68 16.51
C PHE A 149 43.85 15.50 16.24
N GLN A 150 43.42 14.66 15.29
CA GLN A 150 44.18 13.54 14.79
C GLN A 150 44.77 13.89 13.42
N PRO A 151 46.08 13.68 13.20
CA PRO A 151 46.69 13.93 11.90
C PRO A 151 46.08 13.01 10.84
N LEU A 152 45.88 13.56 9.64
CA LEU A 152 45.38 12.79 8.52
C LEU A 152 46.52 11.98 7.89
N ASP A 153 46.31 10.68 7.72
CA ASP A 153 47.26 9.84 6.98
C ASP A 153 47.12 10.10 5.48
N SER A 154 48.24 10.42 4.82
CA SER A 154 48.34 10.55 3.37
C SER A 154 47.89 9.31 2.58
N THR A 155 47.83 8.13 3.20
CA THR A 155 47.33 6.89 2.58
C THR A 155 45.81 6.74 2.62
N PHE A 156 45.09 7.63 3.32
CA PHE A 156 43.65 7.57 3.45
C PHE A 156 42.95 7.51 2.10
N SER A 157 42.09 6.50 1.96
CA SER A 157 41.20 6.33 0.83
C SER A 157 39.85 5.84 1.35
N ALA A 158 38.80 6.59 1.08
CA ALA A 158 37.45 6.21 1.43
C ALA A 158 36.99 5.02 0.57
N LYS A 159 36.38 4.02 1.21
CA LYS A 159 35.85 2.82 0.53
C LYS A 159 34.63 3.16 -0.33
N THR A 160 33.80 4.08 0.15
CA THR A 160 32.65 4.63 -0.56
C THR A 160 32.69 6.15 -0.46
N ARG A 161 31.91 6.86 -1.29
CA ARG A 161 31.75 8.32 -1.20
C ARG A 161 30.32 8.74 -0.84
N GLN A 162 29.54 7.80 -0.31
CA GLN A 162 28.17 8.06 0.13
C GLN A 162 28.20 8.76 1.49
N SER A 163 27.32 9.75 1.65
CA SER A 163 27.20 10.48 2.91
C SER A 163 26.38 9.67 3.91
N ASN A 164 26.86 9.57 5.15
CA ASN A 164 26.04 9.13 6.27
C ASN A 164 25.32 10.34 6.87
N PHE A 165 24.05 10.19 7.22
CA PHE A 165 23.23 11.24 7.82
C PHE A 165 23.04 10.94 9.30
N VAL A 166 23.52 11.83 10.17
CA VAL A 166 23.53 11.59 11.62
C VAL A 166 22.96 12.78 12.38
N ASN A 167 22.09 12.51 13.36
CA ASN A 167 21.62 13.56 14.26
C ASN A 167 22.74 14.03 15.19
N LEU A 168 22.91 15.34 15.35
CA LEU A 168 23.96 15.95 16.18
C LEU A 168 24.06 15.41 17.64
N TYR A 169 22.94 14.92 18.17
CA TYR A 169 22.79 14.50 19.56
C TYR A 169 22.69 12.97 19.73
N ASP A 170 22.82 12.21 18.65
CA ASP A 170 22.54 10.77 18.66
C ASP A 170 23.65 9.95 17.98
N TYR A 171 24.85 10.03 18.55
CA TYR A 171 26.01 9.24 18.15
C TYR A 171 27.02 9.06 19.27
N SER A 172 27.86 8.03 19.13
CA SER A 172 29.14 7.92 19.80
C SER A 172 30.26 8.46 18.89
N GLU A 173 31.27 9.12 19.47
CA GLU A 173 32.41 9.63 18.68
C GLU A 173 33.16 8.49 17.98
N THR A 174 33.23 7.32 18.61
CA THR A 174 33.86 6.12 18.03
C THR A 174 33.14 5.63 16.77
N ASP A 175 31.81 5.72 16.73
CA ASP A 175 31.05 5.27 15.56
C ASP A 175 31.10 6.30 14.44
N LEU A 176 31.07 7.60 14.77
CA LEU A 176 31.32 8.65 13.77
C LEU A 176 32.70 8.51 13.13
N GLN A 177 33.73 8.24 13.93
CA GLN A 177 35.07 8.01 13.43
C GLN A 177 35.10 6.83 12.46
N LYS A 178 34.45 5.69 12.80
CA LYS A 178 34.35 4.56 11.86
C LYS A 178 33.64 4.96 10.56
N MET A 179 32.52 5.68 10.65
CA MET A 179 31.76 6.12 9.48
C MET A 179 32.60 7.00 8.56
N ILE A 180 33.22 8.06 9.09
CA ILE A 180 34.02 8.99 8.28
C ILE A 180 35.30 8.32 7.74
N TRP A 181 35.90 7.35 8.45
CA TRP A 181 37.03 6.59 7.90
C TRP A 181 36.63 5.64 6.77
N GLN A 182 35.38 5.17 6.76
CA GLN A 182 34.86 4.29 5.71
C GLN A 182 34.40 5.07 4.48
N THR A 183 33.72 6.20 4.67
CA THR A 183 33.05 6.94 3.57
C THR A 183 33.75 8.24 3.18
N GLY A 184 34.63 8.77 4.03
CA GLY A 184 35.22 10.09 3.88
C GLY A 184 34.21 11.24 3.88
N LYS A 185 32.92 10.99 4.16
CA LYS A 185 31.84 11.97 4.11
C LYS A 185 30.75 11.72 5.15
N LEU A 186 30.37 12.76 5.87
CA LEU A 186 29.38 12.69 6.96
C LEU A 186 28.56 14.00 7.00
N ASP A 187 27.24 13.87 6.93
CA ASP A 187 26.30 14.97 7.15
C ASP A 187 25.76 14.92 8.59
N VAL A 188 25.93 16.00 9.34
CA VAL A 188 25.47 16.13 10.72
C VAL A 188 24.49 17.29 10.83
N SER A 189 23.30 17.04 11.39
CA SER A 189 22.31 18.08 11.64
C SER A 189 21.51 17.79 12.90
N PRO A 190 21.16 18.79 13.73
CA PRO A 190 20.19 18.61 14.81
C PRO A 190 18.78 18.29 14.30
N ASP A 191 18.48 18.60 13.04
CA ASP A 191 17.16 18.40 12.42
C ASP A 191 16.96 16.98 11.86
N TYR A 192 18.01 16.16 11.81
CA TYR A 192 17.88 14.79 11.34
C TYR A 192 17.13 13.89 12.34
N PRO A 193 16.39 12.88 11.89
CA PRO A 193 15.74 11.95 12.81
C PRO A 193 16.76 11.30 13.76
N THR A 194 16.42 11.22 15.04
CA THR A 194 17.19 10.45 16.02
C THR A 194 17.02 8.94 15.77
N ILE A 195 17.95 8.13 16.25
CA ILE A 195 17.89 6.67 16.27
C ILE A 195 16.57 6.22 16.91
N LYS A 196 16.16 6.85 18.02
CA LYS A 196 14.87 6.54 18.67
C LYS A 196 13.67 6.81 17.76
N ILE A 197 13.66 7.94 17.05
CA ILE A 197 12.57 8.26 16.10
C ILE A 197 12.57 7.25 14.95
N ASN A 198 13.74 6.88 14.43
CA ASN A 198 13.84 5.88 13.36
C ASN A 198 13.36 4.49 13.82
N GLN A 199 13.72 4.07 15.04
CA GLN A 199 13.23 2.81 15.62
C GLN A 199 11.71 2.79 15.78
N VAL A 200 11.11 3.89 16.27
CA VAL A 200 9.65 4.01 16.38
C VAL A 200 9.00 3.99 15.00
N LYS A 201 9.61 4.65 14.01
CA LYS A 201 9.12 4.65 12.63
C LYS A 201 9.15 3.24 12.04
N GLU A 202 10.25 2.51 12.18
CA GLU A 202 10.35 1.12 11.72
C GLU A 202 9.34 0.20 12.41
N LEU A 203 9.10 0.38 13.70
CA LEU A 203 8.07 -0.37 14.43
C LEU A 203 6.67 -0.05 13.90
N CYS A 204 6.38 1.23 13.66
CA CYS A 204 5.11 1.66 13.08
C CYS A 204 4.91 1.09 11.68
N ASP A 205 5.95 1.10 10.84
CA ASP A 205 5.92 0.57 9.48
C ASP A 205 5.68 -0.94 9.48
N LYS A 206 6.34 -1.68 10.39
CA LYS A 206 6.09 -3.12 10.59
C LYS A 206 4.66 -3.39 11.04
N ASN A 207 4.14 -2.63 12.00
CA ASN A 207 2.76 -2.78 12.48
C ASN A 207 1.74 -2.48 11.37
N LEU A 208 2.02 -1.46 10.54
CA LEU A 208 1.19 -1.13 9.39
C LEU A 208 1.20 -2.26 8.35
N GLN A 209 2.37 -2.80 8.01
CA GLN A 209 2.48 -3.95 7.10
C GLN A 209 1.72 -5.17 7.62
N ASN A 210 1.88 -5.50 8.91
CA ASN A 210 1.14 -6.60 9.53
C ASN A 210 -0.38 -6.38 9.46
N THR A 211 -0.84 -5.15 9.69
CA THR A 211 -2.27 -4.81 9.61
C THR A 211 -2.80 -4.96 8.18
N ILE A 212 -2.02 -4.52 7.18
CA ILE A 212 -2.36 -4.67 5.76
C ILE A 212 -2.49 -6.15 5.40
N GLN A 213 -1.51 -6.97 5.79
CA GLN A 213 -1.54 -8.42 5.54
C GLN A 213 -2.75 -9.10 6.19
N GLN A 214 -3.06 -8.75 7.45
CA GLN A 214 -4.26 -9.27 8.13
C GLN A 214 -5.55 -8.89 7.40
N TYR A 215 -5.63 -7.63 6.94
CA TYR A 215 -6.79 -7.16 6.18
C TYR A 215 -6.95 -7.91 4.85
N GLU A 216 -5.84 -8.17 4.13
CA GLU A 216 -5.85 -8.96 2.90
C GLU A 216 -6.31 -10.40 3.13
N VAL A 217 -5.84 -11.05 4.20
CA VAL A 217 -6.29 -12.40 4.58
C VAL A 217 -7.79 -12.41 4.89
N ILE A 218 -8.27 -11.48 5.71
CA ILE A 218 -9.71 -11.38 6.06
C ILE A 218 -10.56 -11.13 4.80
N LYS A 219 -10.09 -10.24 3.91
CA LYS A 219 -10.76 -9.94 2.65
C LYS A 219 -10.89 -11.19 1.80
N ASN A 220 -9.80 -11.92 1.58
CA ASN A 220 -9.79 -13.14 0.77
C ASN A 220 -10.68 -14.22 1.38
N THR A 221 -10.61 -14.43 2.70
CA THR A 221 -11.50 -15.38 3.41
C THR A 221 -12.97 -14.99 3.28
N ASN A 222 -13.30 -13.70 3.32
CA ASN A 222 -14.67 -13.22 3.13
C ASN A 222 -15.14 -13.41 1.68
N GLU A 223 -14.27 -13.20 0.69
CA GLU A 223 -14.57 -13.48 -0.72
C GLU A 223 -14.81 -14.98 -0.96
N GLU A 224 -13.98 -15.86 -0.38
CA GLU A 224 -14.17 -17.31 -0.44
C GLU A 224 -15.49 -17.74 0.21
N LYS A 225 -15.79 -17.25 1.42
CA LYS A 225 -17.07 -17.53 2.09
C LYS A 225 -18.28 -17.04 1.29
N LYS A 226 -18.15 -15.88 0.66
CA LYS A 226 -19.21 -15.33 -0.20
C LYS A 226 -19.45 -16.24 -1.40
N GLU A 227 -18.39 -16.75 -2.02
CA GLU A 227 -18.49 -17.69 -3.14
C GLU A 227 -19.12 -19.03 -2.69
N GLN A 228 -18.69 -19.57 -1.54
CA GLN A 228 -19.28 -20.78 -0.96
C GLN A 228 -20.78 -20.61 -0.68
N LEU A 229 -21.18 -19.49 -0.06
CA LEU A 229 -22.59 -19.18 0.17
C LEU A 229 -23.38 -19.06 -1.14
N HIS A 230 -22.79 -18.47 -2.18
CA HIS A 230 -23.43 -18.41 -3.49
C HIS A 230 -23.67 -19.80 -4.09
N GLN A 231 -22.70 -20.71 -3.96
CA GLN A 231 -22.81 -22.09 -4.42
C GLN A 231 -23.88 -22.87 -3.63
N GLU A 232 -23.88 -22.75 -2.30
CA GLU A 232 -24.89 -23.38 -1.44
C GLU A 232 -26.31 -22.89 -1.76
N LEU A 233 -26.46 -21.58 -1.98
CA LEU A 233 -27.75 -20.96 -2.32
C LEU A 233 -28.24 -21.41 -3.70
N ALA A 234 -27.33 -21.56 -4.68
CA ALA A 234 -27.65 -22.12 -5.99
C ALA A 234 -28.12 -23.59 -5.87
N ALA A 235 -27.39 -24.42 -5.13
CA ALA A 235 -27.75 -25.83 -4.92
C ALA A 235 -29.10 -25.98 -4.17
N ALA A 236 -29.36 -25.13 -3.17
CA ALA A 236 -30.64 -25.11 -2.47
C ALA A 236 -31.80 -24.73 -3.41
N ARG A 237 -31.60 -23.74 -4.29
CA ARG A 237 -32.60 -23.35 -5.30
C ARG A 237 -32.94 -24.49 -6.26
N GLU A 238 -31.93 -25.22 -6.75
CA GLU A 238 -32.16 -26.39 -7.60
C GLU A 238 -32.97 -27.48 -6.89
N ARG A 239 -32.67 -27.75 -5.61
CA ARG A 239 -33.45 -28.71 -4.81
C ARG A 239 -34.90 -28.27 -4.65
N VAL A 240 -35.14 -27.00 -4.37
CA VAL A 240 -36.50 -26.43 -4.26
C VAL A 240 -37.24 -26.57 -5.59
N GLN A 241 -36.62 -26.20 -6.71
CA GLN A 241 -37.25 -26.36 -8.04
C GLN A 241 -37.58 -27.82 -8.36
N LYS A 242 -36.69 -28.76 -8.02
CA LYS A 242 -36.94 -30.18 -8.21
C LYS A 242 -38.15 -30.64 -7.38
N GLN A 243 -38.19 -30.29 -6.08
CA GLN A 243 -39.32 -30.61 -5.21
C GLN A 243 -40.63 -29.99 -5.69
N GLU A 244 -40.61 -28.74 -6.18
CA GLU A 244 -41.79 -28.09 -6.76
C GLU A 244 -42.31 -28.85 -7.99
N SER A 245 -41.40 -29.32 -8.85
CA SER A 245 -41.77 -30.12 -10.03
C SER A 245 -42.38 -31.47 -9.65
N GLU A 246 -41.82 -32.16 -8.65
CA GLU A 246 -42.34 -33.42 -8.11
C GLU A 246 -43.71 -33.21 -7.46
N ILE A 247 -43.89 -32.15 -6.67
CA ILE A 247 -45.19 -31.78 -6.07
C ILE A 247 -46.24 -31.54 -7.16
N LYS A 248 -45.86 -30.86 -8.26
CA LYS A 248 -46.77 -30.60 -9.38
C LYS A 248 -47.18 -31.90 -10.07
N GLN A 249 -46.24 -32.81 -10.28
CA GLN A 249 -46.51 -34.11 -10.89
C GLN A 249 -47.41 -34.97 -10.01
N LEU A 250 -47.10 -35.08 -8.72
CA LEU A 250 -47.94 -35.80 -7.75
C LEU A 250 -49.36 -35.24 -7.66
N LYS A 251 -49.53 -33.92 -7.72
CA LYS A 251 -50.86 -33.30 -7.78
C LYS A 251 -51.64 -33.71 -9.02
N GLN A 252 -50.98 -33.82 -10.16
CA GLN A 252 -51.59 -34.23 -11.42
C GLN A 252 -51.97 -35.71 -11.38
N ASP A 253 -51.11 -36.58 -10.85
CA ASP A 253 -51.40 -38.00 -10.66
C ASP A 253 -52.59 -38.21 -9.71
N ILE A 254 -52.66 -37.46 -8.60
CA ILE A 254 -53.81 -37.49 -7.68
C ILE A 254 -55.10 -37.07 -8.40
N HIS A 255 -55.04 -36.04 -9.24
CA HIS A 255 -56.19 -35.58 -10.02
C HIS A 255 -56.67 -36.68 -10.98
N ASP A 256 -55.75 -37.30 -11.71
CA ASP A 256 -56.05 -38.34 -12.69
C ASP A 256 -56.61 -39.60 -12.01
N LEU A 257 -56.01 -40.02 -10.89
CA LEU A 257 -56.54 -41.13 -10.08
C LEU A 257 -57.95 -40.83 -9.56
N ARG A 258 -58.22 -39.60 -9.09
CA ARG A 258 -59.58 -39.19 -8.68
C ARG A 258 -60.57 -39.24 -9.84
N SER A 259 -60.16 -38.83 -11.03
CA SER A 259 -61.01 -38.88 -12.23
C SER A 259 -61.35 -40.33 -12.63
N LYS A 260 -60.36 -41.23 -12.58
CA LYS A 260 -60.52 -42.67 -12.82
C LYS A 260 -61.46 -43.28 -11.79
N LEU A 261 -61.29 -42.96 -10.52
CA LEU A 261 -62.17 -43.44 -9.44
C LEU A 261 -63.63 -43.03 -9.69
N LYS A 262 -63.89 -41.77 -10.06
CA LYS A 262 -65.23 -41.30 -10.45
C LYS A 262 -65.80 -42.01 -11.69
N SER A 263 -64.96 -42.41 -12.64
CA SER A 263 -65.42 -43.16 -13.80
C SER A 263 -65.77 -44.61 -13.45
N ILE A 264 -65.01 -45.25 -12.56
CA ILE A 264 -65.29 -46.59 -12.04
C ILE A 264 -66.58 -46.58 -11.22
N GLU A 265 -66.78 -45.57 -10.38
CA GLU A 265 -68.02 -45.40 -9.62
C GLU A 265 -69.24 -45.22 -10.54
N ARG A 266 -69.09 -44.45 -11.62
CA ARG A 266 -70.12 -44.37 -12.68
C ARG A 266 -70.34 -45.71 -13.38
N ALA A 267 -69.29 -46.45 -13.70
CA ALA A 267 -69.40 -47.77 -14.33
C ALA A 267 -70.13 -48.76 -13.41
N LYS A 268 -69.84 -48.75 -12.10
CA LYS A 268 -70.54 -49.57 -11.10
C LYS A 268 -72.02 -49.19 -10.97
N ASN A 269 -72.34 -47.90 -11.02
CA ASN A 269 -73.74 -47.44 -11.03
C ASN A 269 -74.47 -47.88 -12.32
N VAL A 270 -73.79 -47.85 -13.47
CA VAL A 270 -74.33 -48.37 -14.73
C VAL A 270 -74.48 -49.89 -14.69
N GLU A 271 -73.56 -50.62 -14.06
CA GLU A 271 -73.64 -52.07 -13.87
C GLU A 271 -74.83 -52.45 -12.97
N GLN A 272 -75.07 -51.71 -11.88
CA GLN A 272 -76.28 -51.85 -11.06
C GLN A 272 -77.57 -51.55 -11.83
N LEU A 273 -77.56 -50.51 -12.68
CA LEU A 273 -78.69 -50.21 -13.57
C LEU A 273 -78.90 -51.33 -14.59
N ILE A 274 -77.83 -51.91 -15.15
CA ILE A 274 -77.91 -53.03 -16.10
C ILE A 274 -78.42 -54.31 -15.43
N GLU A 275 -78.08 -54.59 -14.17
CA GLU A 275 -78.70 -55.70 -13.42
C GLU A 275 -80.22 -55.52 -13.28
N HIS A 276 -80.69 -54.29 -13.06
CA HIS A 276 -82.13 -53.99 -13.03
C HIS A 276 -82.80 -54.06 -14.41
N ILE A 277 -82.06 -53.86 -15.51
CA ILE A 277 -82.59 -53.89 -16.88
C ILE A 277 -82.50 -55.30 -17.52
N LYS A 278 -81.64 -56.18 -17.01
CA LYS A 278 -81.55 -57.59 -17.47
C LYS A 278 -82.88 -58.35 -17.32
N VAL A 279 -83.64 -58.06 -16.27
CA VAL A 279 -84.92 -58.74 -16.00
C VAL A 279 -86.01 -58.32 -17.01
N PRO A 280 -86.23 -57.02 -17.32
CA PRO A 280 -87.17 -56.60 -18.36
C PRO A 280 -86.77 -56.96 -19.81
N ILE A 281 -85.48 -56.87 -20.19
CA ILE A 281 -85.07 -57.12 -21.58
C ILE A 281 -85.25 -58.59 -21.98
N ALA A 282 -85.05 -59.53 -21.05
CA ALA A 282 -85.35 -60.95 -21.29
C ALA A 282 -86.84 -61.17 -21.62
N GLN A 283 -87.75 -60.37 -21.05
CA GLN A 283 -89.19 -60.43 -21.33
C GLN A 283 -89.57 -59.75 -22.64
N ILE A 284 -88.83 -58.72 -23.07
CA ILE A 284 -89.10 -57.99 -24.31
C ILE A 284 -88.53 -58.73 -25.54
N THR A 285 -87.44 -59.48 -25.39
CA THR A 285 -86.82 -60.26 -26.48
C THR A 285 -87.73 -61.41 -26.93
N ASP A 286 -88.58 -61.92 -26.03
CA ASP A 286 -89.61 -62.91 -26.35
C ASP A 286 -90.78 -62.33 -27.18
N TYR A 287 -90.98 -61.01 -27.13
CA TYR A 287 -92.07 -60.30 -27.81
C TYR A 287 -91.74 -59.80 -29.22
N PHE A 288 -90.46 -59.67 -29.60
CA PHE A 288 -90.04 -59.01 -30.86
C PHE A 288 -89.64 -59.95 -32.01
N THR A 289 -89.90 -61.26 -31.92
CA THR A 289 -89.61 -62.20 -33.03
C THR A 289 -90.69 -62.28 -34.13
N GLN A 290 -91.72 -61.40 -34.15
CA GLN A 290 -92.66 -61.32 -35.28
C GLN A 290 -93.03 -59.87 -35.66
N ALA A 291 -92.92 -59.59 -36.97
CA ALA A 291 -93.31 -58.40 -37.76
C ALA A 291 -92.25 -57.27 -37.98
N ALA A 292 -91.71 -57.22 -39.20
CA ALA A 292 -90.79 -56.23 -39.80
C ALA A 292 -91.55 -55.08 -40.54
N PRO A 293 -90.95 -54.15 -41.34
CA PRO A 293 -89.62 -53.51 -41.44
C PRO A 293 -89.76 -51.93 -41.50
N PRO A 294 -89.06 -51.18 -42.39
CA PRO A 294 -87.85 -50.38 -42.16
C PRO A 294 -88.11 -48.85 -41.97
N PHE A 295 -87.23 -48.15 -41.25
CA PHE A 295 -87.22 -46.68 -41.21
C PHE A 295 -85.92 -46.13 -41.82
N LYS A 296 -86.08 -45.27 -42.81
CA LYS A 296 -85.03 -44.55 -43.53
C LYS A 296 -85.15 -43.10 -43.08
N ASP A 297 -84.08 -42.46 -42.62
CA ASP A 297 -84.02 -41.00 -42.71
C ASP A 297 -82.59 -40.43 -42.75
N LYS A 298 -82.49 -39.37 -43.55
CA LYS A 298 -81.28 -38.63 -43.95
C LYS A 298 -80.81 -37.70 -42.83
N LEU A 299 -79.49 -37.65 -42.59
CA LEU A 299 -78.84 -36.48 -41.98
C LEU A 299 -77.40 -36.34 -42.48
N GLU A 300 -77.23 -35.82 -43.69
CA GLU A 300 -75.97 -35.26 -44.16
C GLU A 300 -76.24 -33.91 -44.83
N GLU A 301 -76.12 -32.80 -44.09
CA GLU A 301 -75.74 -31.50 -44.66
C GLU A 301 -75.37 -30.47 -43.56
N GLN A 302 -74.22 -30.62 -42.90
CA GLN A 302 -73.62 -29.52 -42.08
C GLN A 302 -72.13 -29.76 -41.77
N LYS A 303 -71.30 -30.04 -42.78
CA LYS A 303 -69.83 -30.17 -42.58
C LYS A 303 -68.93 -29.27 -43.42
N GLU A 304 -69.43 -28.50 -44.37
CA GLU A 304 -68.55 -27.79 -45.30
C GLU A 304 -68.31 -26.28 -45.05
N LYS A 305 -69.04 -25.61 -44.14
CA LYS A 305 -68.85 -24.15 -43.95
C LYS A 305 -67.82 -23.73 -42.90
N TRP A 306 -67.29 -24.62 -42.07
CA TRP A 306 -66.36 -24.25 -40.98
C TRP A 306 -64.87 -24.49 -41.30
N LEU A 307 -64.54 -25.42 -42.22
CA LEU A 307 -63.14 -25.77 -42.51
C LEU A 307 -62.43 -24.80 -43.49
N GLY A 308 -63.18 -24.06 -44.32
CA GLY A 308 -62.59 -23.17 -45.33
C GLY A 308 -62.05 -21.82 -44.80
N LYS A 309 -62.56 -21.33 -43.66
CA LYS A 309 -62.18 -20.01 -43.11
C LYS A 309 -60.91 -20.08 -42.24
N SER A 310 -60.68 -21.17 -41.54
CA SER A 310 -59.52 -21.38 -40.65
C SER A 310 -58.21 -21.61 -41.42
N ILE A 311 -58.25 -22.29 -42.57
CA ILE A 311 -57.05 -22.60 -43.37
C ILE A 311 -56.46 -21.34 -44.06
N LYS A 312 -57.31 -20.37 -44.46
CA LYS A 312 -56.83 -19.09 -45.06
C LYS A 312 -56.16 -18.17 -44.05
N ALA A 313 -56.51 -18.23 -42.76
CA ALA A 313 -55.89 -17.42 -41.71
C ALA A 313 -54.47 -17.94 -41.37
N ILE A 314 -54.29 -19.26 -41.30
CA ILE A 314 -53.01 -19.89 -40.97
C ILE A 314 -51.97 -19.62 -42.06
N ARG A 315 -52.36 -19.63 -43.34
CA ARG A 315 -51.43 -19.41 -44.46
C ARG A 315 -50.84 -18.00 -44.51
N ARG A 316 -51.47 -16.99 -43.91
CA ARG A 316 -50.96 -15.61 -43.81
C ARG A 316 -49.93 -15.41 -42.68
N PHE A 317 -49.88 -16.29 -41.68
CA PHE A 317 -48.99 -16.14 -40.52
C PHE A 317 -47.66 -16.91 -40.64
N ILE A 318 -47.54 -17.83 -41.59
CA ILE A 318 -46.32 -18.63 -41.83
C ILE A 318 -45.07 -17.77 -42.10
N PRO A 319 -45.12 -16.66 -42.89
CA PRO A 319 -43.93 -15.83 -43.13
C PRO A 319 -43.43 -15.11 -41.87
N PHE A 320 -44.35 -14.76 -40.95
CA PHE A 320 -44.03 -14.02 -39.73
C PHE A 320 -43.33 -14.91 -38.70
N LEU A 321 -43.79 -16.16 -38.56
CA LEU A 321 -43.15 -17.17 -37.72
C LEU A 321 -41.72 -17.49 -38.18
N ASN A 322 -41.50 -17.61 -39.50
CA ASN A 322 -40.16 -17.84 -40.04
C ASN A 322 -39.21 -16.66 -39.81
N MET A 323 -39.71 -15.42 -39.86
CA MET A 323 -38.92 -14.23 -39.52
C MET A 323 -38.48 -14.20 -38.05
N CYS A 324 -39.39 -14.55 -37.12
CA CYS A 324 -39.06 -14.62 -35.69
C CYS A 324 -38.00 -15.70 -35.38
N MET A 325 -38.06 -16.84 -36.05
CA MET A 325 -37.07 -17.92 -35.88
C MET A 325 -35.68 -17.53 -36.42
N LEU A 326 -35.61 -16.76 -37.50
CA LEU A 326 -34.34 -16.28 -38.07
C LEU A 326 -33.64 -15.27 -37.14
N ILE A 327 -34.41 -14.40 -36.47
CA ILE A 327 -33.88 -13.43 -35.49
C ILE A 327 -33.35 -14.14 -34.23
N LEU A 328 -34.01 -15.22 -33.79
CA LEU A 328 -33.54 -16.05 -32.68
C LEU A 328 -32.24 -16.81 -33.02
N LEU A 329 -32.09 -17.27 -34.26
CA LEU A 329 -30.85 -17.93 -34.69
C LEU A 329 -29.68 -16.95 -34.81
N LEU A 330 -29.92 -15.74 -35.34
CA LEU A 330 -28.89 -14.69 -35.43
C LEU A 330 -28.43 -14.20 -34.04
N SER A 331 -29.33 -14.12 -33.06
CA SER A 331 -28.99 -13.75 -31.69
C SER A 331 -28.19 -14.84 -30.94
N CYS A 332 -28.48 -16.12 -31.17
CA CYS A 332 -27.69 -17.23 -30.62
C CYS A 332 -26.25 -17.30 -31.18
N VAL A 333 -26.05 -16.94 -32.46
CA VAL A 333 -24.71 -16.96 -33.08
C VAL A 333 -23.85 -15.79 -32.57
N PHE A 334 -24.45 -14.62 -32.33
CA PHE A 334 -23.74 -13.45 -31.81
C PHE A 334 -23.31 -13.59 -30.34
N GLN A 335 -24.00 -14.40 -29.53
CA GLN A 335 -23.64 -14.60 -28.12
C GLN A 335 -22.52 -15.62 -27.89
N ASN A 336 -22.24 -16.51 -28.86
CA ASN A 336 -21.31 -17.63 -28.68
C ASN A 336 -19.95 -17.48 -29.39
N GLY A 337 -19.69 -16.35 -30.05
CA GLY A 337 -18.45 -16.13 -30.80
C GLY A 337 -17.69 -14.89 -30.36
N MET A 338 -16.89 -14.97 -29.29
CA MET A 338 -15.61 -14.26 -29.10
C MET A 338 -15.05 -14.44 -27.66
N PHE A 339 -13.78 -14.87 -27.57
CA PHE A 339 -12.86 -14.90 -26.43
C PHE A 339 -13.00 -16.00 -25.34
N LYS A 340 -12.16 -17.04 -25.46
CA LYS A 340 -11.49 -17.72 -24.32
C LYS A 340 -10.03 -18.00 -24.67
N ILE A 341 -9.11 -17.54 -23.81
CA ILE A 341 -7.67 -17.89 -23.79
C ILE A 341 -7.51 -19.09 -22.84
N PRO A 342 -6.69 -20.11 -23.14
CA PRO A 342 -6.49 -21.24 -22.25
C PRO A 342 -5.34 -20.98 -21.26
N VAL A 343 -5.53 -21.36 -20.00
CA VAL A 343 -4.45 -21.55 -19.01
C VAL A 343 -4.47 -23.03 -18.62
N PRO A 344 -3.32 -23.72 -18.59
CA PRO A 344 -3.29 -25.15 -18.33
C PRO A 344 -3.36 -25.49 -16.83
N LEU A 345 -3.96 -26.65 -16.57
CA LEU A 345 -4.13 -27.35 -15.31
C LEU A 345 -2.80 -28.01 -14.89
N ASN A 346 -2.37 -27.90 -13.63
CA ASN A 346 -1.31 -28.76 -13.08
C ASN A 346 -1.57 -29.17 -11.61
N GLN A 347 -1.18 -30.41 -11.32
CA GLN A 347 -1.54 -31.26 -10.17
C GLN A 347 -0.64 -31.06 -8.93
N GLU A 348 -0.39 -29.83 -8.47
CA GLU A 348 0.61 -29.56 -7.42
C GLU A 348 0.02 -29.13 -6.06
N THR A 349 -1.26 -29.38 -5.80
CA THR A 349 -1.97 -28.76 -4.67
C THR A 349 -1.75 -29.42 -3.30
N ASP A 350 -1.45 -30.71 -3.19
CA ASP A 350 -1.42 -31.35 -1.86
C ASP A 350 -0.09 -31.13 -1.11
N ASN A 351 1.05 -31.14 -1.80
CA ASN A 351 2.35 -30.93 -1.16
C ASN A 351 2.56 -29.48 -0.70
N ASP A 352 2.01 -28.51 -1.44
CA ASP A 352 2.11 -27.09 -1.08
C ASP A 352 1.20 -26.72 0.09
N ILE A 353 0.01 -27.34 0.19
CA ILE A 353 -0.89 -27.14 1.33
C ILE A 353 -0.26 -27.69 2.62
N GLU A 354 0.41 -28.85 2.55
CA GLU A 354 1.03 -29.46 3.72
C GLU A 354 2.28 -28.68 4.18
N ARG A 355 3.07 -28.18 3.22
CA ARG A 355 4.21 -27.29 3.50
C ARG A 355 3.78 -25.96 4.11
N LEU A 356 2.72 -25.35 3.57
CA LEU A 356 2.17 -24.09 4.09
C LEU A 356 1.56 -24.24 5.49
N LYS A 357 0.95 -25.38 5.80
CA LYS A 357 0.46 -25.68 7.16
C LYS A 357 1.62 -25.78 8.16
N LEU A 358 2.69 -26.48 7.80
CA LEU A 358 3.88 -26.64 8.64
C LEU A 358 4.59 -25.31 8.90
N GLU A 359 4.64 -24.44 7.89
CA GLU A 359 5.21 -23.09 8.02
C GLU A 359 4.35 -22.18 8.91
N ASN A 360 3.03 -22.27 8.79
CA ASN A 360 2.10 -21.48 9.61
C ASN A 360 2.10 -21.91 11.09
N ASP A 361 2.22 -23.22 11.37
CA ASP A 361 2.34 -23.74 12.74
C ASP A 361 3.69 -23.34 13.39
N SER A 362 4.77 -23.30 12.61
CA SER A 362 6.08 -22.80 13.05
C SER A 362 6.01 -21.31 13.44
N LEU A 363 5.39 -20.48 12.59
CA LEU A 363 5.21 -19.05 12.84
C LEU A 363 4.32 -18.77 14.05
N LYS A 364 3.27 -19.58 14.25
CA LYS A 364 2.39 -19.46 15.41
C LYS A 364 3.12 -19.76 16.72
N ASN A 365 4.02 -20.75 16.71
CA ASN A 365 4.84 -21.06 17.88
C ASN A 365 5.86 -19.96 18.18
N ALA A 366 6.51 -19.39 17.16
CA ALA A 366 7.45 -18.29 17.32
C ALA A 366 6.77 -17.02 17.88
N ASN A 367 5.55 -16.72 17.44
CA ASN A 367 4.77 -15.59 17.98
C ASN A 367 4.40 -15.79 19.46
N ARG A 368 4.05 -17.02 19.86
CA ARG A 368 3.77 -17.33 21.27
C ARG A 368 5.00 -17.14 22.16
N GLU A 369 6.19 -17.57 21.71
CA GLU A 369 7.43 -17.35 22.45
C GLU A 369 7.79 -15.87 22.60
N LEU A 370 7.47 -15.04 21.59
CA LEU A 370 7.64 -13.59 21.66
C LEU A 370 6.69 -12.93 22.66
N GLU A 371 5.43 -13.35 22.70
CA GLU A 371 4.45 -12.88 23.70
C GLU A 371 4.86 -13.26 25.13
N GLU A 372 5.34 -14.49 25.35
CA GLU A 372 5.86 -14.92 26.65
C GLU A 372 7.07 -14.10 27.11
N LYS A 373 8.00 -13.78 26.20
CA LYS A 373 9.15 -12.91 26.49
C LYS A 373 8.73 -11.48 26.82
N TRP A 374 7.73 -10.95 26.11
CA TRP A 374 7.22 -9.61 26.35
C TRP A 374 6.49 -9.49 27.69
N GLN A 375 5.69 -10.49 28.06
CA GLN A 375 5.03 -10.56 29.37
C GLN A 375 6.05 -10.66 30.50
N ALA A 376 7.10 -11.48 30.35
CA ALA A 376 8.17 -11.58 31.33
C ALA A 376 8.92 -10.24 31.52
N GLN A 377 9.15 -9.48 30.44
CA GLN A 377 9.73 -8.13 30.56
C GLN A 377 8.81 -7.17 31.30
N MET A 378 7.51 -7.18 31.00
CA MET A 378 6.51 -6.35 31.68
C MET A 378 6.40 -6.65 33.18
N GLU A 379 6.56 -7.91 33.59
CA GLU A 379 6.59 -8.28 35.01
C GLU A 379 7.86 -7.78 35.71
N THR A 380 9.03 -7.89 35.07
CA THR A 380 10.29 -7.35 35.63
C THR A 380 10.31 -5.81 35.76
N GLU A 381 9.62 -5.10 34.86
CA GLU A 381 9.46 -3.64 34.97
C GLU A 381 8.50 -3.24 36.10
N LYS A 382 7.46 -4.05 36.37
CA LYS A 382 6.55 -3.80 37.51
C LYS A 382 7.21 -4.02 38.86
N ASP A 383 8.07 -5.04 38.99
CA ASP A 383 8.78 -5.33 40.24
C ASP A 383 9.88 -4.29 40.57
N SER A 384 10.59 -3.81 39.55
CA SER A 384 11.58 -2.73 39.72
C SER A 384 10.91 -1.40 40.11
N THR A 385 9.71 -1.11 39.59
CA THR A 385 8.94 0.09 39.96
C THR A 385 8.35 0.00 41.38
N SER A 386 7.99 -1.20 41.84
CA SER A 386 7.48 -1.45 43.20
C SER A 386 8.57 -1.35 44.27
N THR A 387 9.79 -1.77 43.93
CA THR A 387 10.95 -1.69 44.84
C THR A 387 11.39 -0.23 45.06
N ASN A 388 11.27 0.64 44.04
CA ASN A 388 11.64 2.05 44.13
C ASN A 388 10.65 2.91 44.96
N LYS A 389 9.36 2.52 45.02
CA LYS A 389 8.38 3.19 45.90
C LYS A 389 8.62 2.92 47.38
N ASN A 390 9.11 1.74 47.74
CA ASN A 390 9.40 1.40 49.14
C ASN A 390 10.68 2.06 49.69
N HIS A 391 11.60 2.52 48.82
CA HIS A 391 12.77 3.29 49.27
C HIS A 391 12.44 4.78 49.49
N SER A 392 11.55 5.37 48.69
CA SER A 392 11.17 6.78 48.82
C SER A 392 10.32 7.10 50.06
N GLN A 393 9.75 6.10 50.73
CA GLN A 393 8.93 6.28 51.94
C GLN A 393 9.73 6.10 53.25
N LYS A 394 11.01 5.73 53.19
CA LYS A 394 11.88 5.56 54.37
C LYS A 394 12.78 6.77 54.68
N ASP A 395 12.92 7.73 53.76
CA ASP A 395 13.72 8.96 53.93
C ASP A 395 12.89 10.19 54.34
N LYS A 396 11.64 9.98 54.78
CA LYS A 396 10.81 11.02 55.42
C LYS A 396 10.26 10.48 56.74
N GLY A 397 11.14 10.37 57.73
CA GLY A 397 10.84 10.03 59.11
C GLY A 397 11.87 10.65 60.03
#